data_AF-A0A7X9DC22-F1
#
_entry.id   AF-A0A7X9DC22-F1
#
_cell.length_a   1.000
_cell.length_b   1.000
_cell.length_c   1.000
_cell.angle_alpha   90.00
_cell.angle_beta   90.00
_cell.angle_gamma   90.00
#
_symmetry.space_group_name_H-M   'P 1'
#
loop_
_entity.id
_entity.type
_entity.pdbx_description
1 polymer ?
#
loop_
_entity_poly.entity_id
_entity_poly.type
_entity_poly.pdbx_seq_one_letter_code
_entity_poly.pdbx_strand_id
1 'polypeptide(L)' 'MSQKMIVNDDTILIDFRLVFKAIRQENGNWEKVEKELQEYFESLQNED' A
#
# COMPACT_ATOMS: atom_id res chain seq x y z
N MET A 1 -9.92 14.81 4.26
CA MET A 1 -8.97 14.77 3.13
C MET A 1 -9.26 13.50 2.36
N SER A 2 -9.61 13.59 1.08
CA SER A 2 -9.86 12.40 0.25
C SER A 2 -8.56 11.67 -0.02
N GLN A 3 -8.46 10.45 0.49
CA GLN A 3 -7.42 9.50 0.13
C GLN A 3 -7.67 9.09 -1.33
N LYS A 4 -6.81 9.50 -2.25
CA LYS A 4 -6.92 9.17 -3.68
C LYS A 4 -6.02 7.98 -3.97
N MET A 5 -6.62 6.82 -4.12
CA MET A 5 -5.99 5.65 -4.73
C MET A 5 -6.51 5.56 -6.17
N ILE A 6 -5.60 5.53 -7.14
CA ILE A 6 -5.93 5.33 -8.55
C ILE A 6 -5.36 3.97 -8.92
N VAL A 7 -6.23 3.06 -9.36
CA VAL A 7 -5.89 1.71 -9.79
C VAL A 7 -6.02 1.68 -11.31
N ASN A 8 -4.94 1.30 -12.00
CA ASN A 8 -4.92 1.03 -13.45
C ASN A 8 -4.28 -0.34 -13.65
N ASP A 9 -4.98 -1.28 -14.27
CA ASP A 9 -4.57 -2.63 -14.70
C ASP A 9 -3.51 -3.35 -13.82
N ASP A 10 -2.23 -2.98 -13.88
CA ASP A 10 -1.13 -3.62 -13.12
C ASP A 10 -0.38 -2.68 -12.16
N THR A 11 -0.88 -1.46 -11.91
CA THR A 11 -0.16 -0.42 -11.15
C THR A 11 -1.07 0.32 -10.19
N ILE A 12 -0.67 0.35 -8.91
CA ILE A 12 -1.31 1.17 -7.88
C ILE A 12 -0.49 2.45 -7.66
N LEU A 13 -1.13 3.61 -7.86
CA LEU A 13 -0.59 4.89 -7.40
C LEU A 13 -0.91 5.08 -5.91
N ILE A 14 0.12 4.98 -5.07
CA ILE A 14 0.03 5.13 -3.61
C ILE A 14 0.66 6.45 -3.16
N ASP A 15 -0.01 7.16 -2.25
CA ASP A 15 0.58 8.32 -1.59
C ASP A 15 1.78 7.88 -0.73
N PHE A 16 2.98 8.34 -1.09
CA PHE A 16 4.21 8.03 -0.35
C PHE A 16 4.12 8.42 1.13
N ARG A 17 3.35 9.46 1.49
CA ARG A 17 3.16 9.86 2.88
C ARG A 17 2.46 8.79 3.71
N LEU A 18 1.59 8.00 3.08
CA LEU A 18 0.90 6.88 3.72
C LEU A 18 1.88 5.74 4.01
N VAL A 19 2.74 5.41 3.04
CA VAL A 19 3.78 4.38 3.20
C VAL A 19 4.72 4.75 4.35
N PHE A 20 5.27 5.96 4.35
CA PHE A 20 6.17 6.39 5.44
C PHE A 20 5.47 6.52 6.79
N LYS A 21 4.17 6.80 6.82
CA LYS A 21 3.40 6.80 8.06
C LYS A 21 3.27 5.37 8.61
N ALA A 22 2.94 4.39 7.77
CA ALA A 22 2.87 2.99 8.15
C ALA A 22 4.21 2.47 8.68
N ILE A 23 5.33 2.78 7.99
CA ILE A 23 6.68 2.42 8.44
C ILE A 23 6.97 3.00 9.84
N ARG A 24 6.61 4.26 10.10
CA ARG A 24 6.80 4.86 11.43
C ARG A 24 5.92 4.21 12.51
N GLN A 25 4.70 3.80 12.16
CA GLN A 25 3.78 3.13 13.08
C GLN A 25 4.28 1.73 13.44
N GLU A 26 4.95 1.05 12.51
CA GLU A 26 5.56 -0.26 12.69
C GLU A 26 7.01 -0.19 13.25
N ASN A 27 7.35 0.90 13.96
CA ASN A 27 8.68 1.12 14.54
C ASN A 27 9.86 0.99 13.55
N GLY A 28 9.64 1.37 12.29
CA GLY A 28 10.64 1.28 11.23
C GLY A 28 10.73 -0.08 10.55
N ASN A 29 9.85 -1.04 10.88
CA ASN A 29 9.80 -2.35 10.23
C ASN A 29 9.20 -2.25 8.81
N TRP A 30 10.03 -1.82 7.87
CA TRP A 30 9.63 -1.64 6.47
C TRP A 30 9.34 -2.97 5.75
N GLU A 31 9.99 -4.07 6.14
CA GLU A 31 9.75 -5.41 5.57
C GLU A 31 8.33 -5.89 5.84
N LYS A 32 7.82 -5.64 7.06
CA LYS A 32 6.43 -5.93 7.42
C LYS A 32 5.46 -5.09 6.59
N VAL A 33 5.72 -3.79 6.45
CA VAL A 33 4.87 -2.87 5.67
C VAL A 33 4.87 -3.23 4.18
N GLU A 34 6.02 -3.65 3.63
CA GLU A 34 6.12 -4.15 2.25
C GLU A 34 5.26 -5.39 2.05
N LYS A 35 5.37 -6.37 2.96
CA LYS A 35 4.57 -7.59 2.90
C LYS A 35 3.06 -7.31 2.97
N GLU A 36 2.64 -6.46 3.89
CA GLU A 36 1.22 -6.07 4.03
C GLU A 36 0.70 -5.33 2.78
N LEU A 37 1.53 -4.47 2.17
CA LEU A 37 1.17 -3.78 0.92
C LEU A 37 1.08 -4.75 -0.27
N GLN A 38 1.97 -5.74 -0.34
CA GLN A 38 1.93 -6.76 -1.39
C GLN A 38 0.68 -7.64 -1.25
N GLU A 39 0.37 -8.12 -0.04
CA GLU A 39 -0.85 -8.90 0.22
C GLU A 39 -2.11 -8.11 -0.15
N TYR A 40 -2.15 -6.81 0.15
CA TYR A 40 -3.24 -5.93 -0.25
C TYR A 40 -3.34 -5.79 -1.78
N PHE A 41 -2.22 -5.60 -2.48
CA PHE A 41 -2.18 -5.52 -3.94
C PHE A 41 -2.70 -6.82 -4.58
N GLU A 42 -2.22 -7.97 -4.11
CA GLU A 42 -2.66 -9.29 -4.58
C GLU A 42 -4.16 -9.50 -4.32
N SER A 43 -4.69 -9.04 -3.18
CA SER A 43 -6.13 -9.15 -2.89
C SER A 43 -7.00 -8.37 -3.87
N LEU A 44 -6.53 -7.20 -4.33
CA LEU A 44 -7.24 -6.38 -5.31
C LEU A 44 -7.20 -6.98 -6.71
N GLN A 45 -6.09 -7.61 -7.10
CA GLN A 45 -5.99 -8.28 -8.41
C GLN A 45 -6.83 -9.56 -8.49
N ASN A 46 -7.11 -10.21 -7.37
CA ASN A 46 -7.93 -11.43 -7.33
C ASN A 46 -9.44 -11.16 -7.21
N GLU A 47 -9.86 -9.90 -7.06
CA GLU A 47 -11.28 -9.50 -7.04
C GLU A 47 -11.89 -9.23 -8.43
N ASP A 48 -11.11 -9.40 -9.52
CA ASP A 48 -11.56 -9.33 -10.93
C ASP A 48 -11.85 -10.71 -11.56
#